data_AF-A0A2P8A296-F1
#
_entry.id   AF-A0A2P8A296-F1
#
_cell.length_a   1.000
_cell.length_b   1.000
_cell.length_c   1.000
_cell.angle_alpha   90.00
_cell.angle_beta   90.00
_cell.angle_gamma   90.00
#
_symmetry.space_group_name_H-M   'P 1'
#
loop_
_entity.id
_entity.type
_entity.pdbx_description
1 polymer ?
#
loop_
_entity_poly.entity_id
_entity_poly.type
_entity_poly.pdbx_seq_one_letter_code
_entity_poly.pdbx_strand_id
1 'polypeptide(L)'
;MALRLSVADARAETVSRGGGLRGVHRTVAAGIGRLGKALNAAGLGHRVLGREELHAAVVSGAGLDLAPESPVESWTSLRGGGWTQRCLALRVRPNGSLGALVDAVTATSAPSHTVAAVVLPGGRQLPPLLRVAAMDGHAEALVKVVRDVARRSGVPARPLDGQHGPGVYATAPVGTAMGTVTVEG
;
A
#
# COMPACT_ATOMS: atom_id res chain seq x y z
N MET A 1 -3.82 3.89 -7.81
CA MET A 1 -3.85 2.41 -7.93
C MET A 1 -2.60 1.94 -8.66
N ALA A 2 -2.16 0.71 -8.41
CA ALA A 2 -1.05 0.08 -9.12
C ALA A 2 -1.47 -1.30 -9.66
N LEU A 3 -0.99 -1.66 -10.85
CA LEU A 3 -1.13 -2.99 -11.43
C LEU A 3 0.26 -3.58 -11.61
N ARG A 4 0.43 -4.85 -11.25
CA ARG A 4 1.71 -5.55 -11.40
C ARG A 4 1.50 -6.92 -12.02
N LEU A 5 2.55 -7.36 -12.68
CA LEU A 5 2.66 -8.71 -13.21
C LEU A 5 3.62 -9.48 -12.31
N SER A 6 3.27 -10.71 -11.93
CA SER A 6 4.19 -11.57 -11.19
C SER A 6 5.37 -11.95 -12.09
N VAL A 7 6.49 -12.39 -11.50
CA VAL A 7 7.65 -12.87 -12.29
C VAL A 7 7.26 -14.09 -13.13
N ALA A 8 6.45 -15.00 -12.59
CA ALA A 8 5.97 -16.18 -13.30
C ALA A 8 5.10 -15.79 -14.51
N ASP A 9 4.14 -14.88 -14.33
CA ASP A 9 3.30 -14.40 -15.42
C ASP A 9 4.13 -13.62 -16.44
N ALA A 10 5.08 -12.78 -15.99
CA ALA A 10 5.98 -12.07 -16.89
C ALA A 10 6.78 -13.03 -17.76
N ARG A 11 7.30 -14.12 -17.18
CA ARG A 11 8.01 -15.17 -17.92
C ARG A 11 7.11 -15.89 -18.92
N ALA A 12 5.85 -16.15 -18.59
CA ALA A 12 4.91 -16.70 -19.57
C ALA A 12 4.67 -15.72 -20.74
N GLU A 13 4.55 -14.43 -20.43
CA GLU A 13 4.31 -13.37 -21.41
C GLU A 13 5.54 -13.02 -22.26
N THR A 14 6.77 -13.34 -21.84
CA THR A 14 7.95 -13.20 -22.70
C THR A 14 7.99 -14.23 -23.82
N VAL A 15 7.25 -15.34 -23.70
CA VAL A 15 7.12 -16.36 -24.74
C VAL A 15 5.90 -16.09 -25.63
N SER A 16 4.90 -15.37 -25.11
CA SER A 16 3.68 -15.01 -25.83
C SER A 16 3.77 -13.61 -26.48
N ARG A 17 2.75 -13.23 -27.27
CA ARG A 17 2.53 -11.86 -27.77
C ARG A 17 3.79 -11.16 -28.28
N GLY A 18 4.45 -11.73 -29.29
CA GLY A 18 5.57 -11.12 -30.02
C GLY A 18 6.90 -11.04 -29.28
N GLY A 19 7.06 -11.79 -28.17
CA GLY A 19 8.36 -12.17 -27.62
C GLY A 19 9.06 -11.13 -26.73
N GLY A 20 9.78 -11.63 -25.73
CA GLY A 20 10.65 -10.87 -24.84
C GLY A 20 9.92 -9.79 -24.03
N LEU A 21 10.64 -8.72 -23.69
CA LEU A 21 10.13 -7.64 -22.84
C LEU A 21 8.91 -6.90 -23.46
N ARG A 22 8.80 -6.90 -24.79
CA ARG A 22 7.66 -6.29 -25.50
C ARG A 22 6.34 -7.02 -25.22
N GLY A 23 6.37 -8.33 -24.98
CA GLY A 23 5.20 -9.10 -24.56
C GLY A 23 4.70 -8.64 -23.19
N VAL A 24 5.62 -8.58 -22.22
CA VAL A 24 5.37 -8.07 -20.85
C VAL A 24 4.77 -6.66 -20.87
N HIS A 25 5.39 -5.73 -21.61
CA HIS A 25 4.90 -4.34 -21.69
C HIS A 25 3.48 -4.25 -22.25
N ARG A 26 3.18 -5.02 -23.31
CA ARG A 26 1.82 -5.07 -23.89
C ARG A 26 0.80 -5.63 -22.90
N THR A 27 1.17 -6.65 -22.14
CA THR A 27 0.26 -7.26 -21.16
C THR A 27 -0.03 -6.31 -20.00
N VAL A 28 0.98 -5.59 -19.50
CA VAL A 28 0.77 -4.54 -18.49
C VAL A 28 -0.09 -3.41 -19.04
N ALA A 29 0.21 -2.89 -20.24
CA ALA A 29 -0.58 -1.82 -20.87
C ALA A 29 -2.05 -2.22 -21.09
N ALA A 30 -2.29 -3.46 -21.56
CA ALA A 30 -3.65 -3.98 -21.71
C ALA A 30 -4.37 -4.09 -20.37
N GLY A 31 -3.67 -4.51 -19.31
CA GLY A 31 -4.21 -4.55 -17.95
C GLY A 31 -4.57 -3.17 -17.42
N ILE A 32 -3.70 -2.17 -17.59
CA ILE A 32 -3.96 -0.77 -17.24
C ILE A 32 -5.19 -0.26 -17.99
N GLY A 33 -5.31 -0.55 -19.29
CA GLY A 33 -6.48 -0.16 -20.07
C GLY A 33 -7.79 -0.78 -19.56
N ARG A 34 -7.78 -2.05 -19.12
CA ARG A 34 -8.95 -2.69 -18.50
C ARG A 34 -9.29 -2.06 -17.15
N LEU A 35 -8.28 -1.78 -16.32
CA LEU A 35 -8.48 -1.09 -15.04
C LEU A 35 -9.07 0.31 -15.24
N GLY A 36 -8.55 1.07 -16.21
CA GLY A 36 -9.07 2.39 -16.55
C GLY A 36 -10.53 2.36 -16.99
N LYS A 37 -10.93 1.37 -17.80
CA LYS A 37 -12.34 1.16 -18.16
C LYS A 37 -13.22 0.88 -16.94
N ALA A 38 -12.76 0.03 -16.02
CA ALA A 38 -13.49 -0.28 -14.80
C ALA A 38 -13.65 0.95 -13.89
N LEU A 39 -12.60 1.76 -13.75
CA LEU A 39 -12.64 3.02 -12.99
C LEU A 39 -13.61 4.02 -13.61
N ASN A 40 -13.56 4.22 -14.92
CA ASN A 40 -14.49 5.11 -15.62
C ASN A 40 -15.95 4.63 -15.47
N ALA A 41 -16.20 3.33 -15.56
CA ALA A 41 -17.53 2.76 -15.33
C ALA A 41 -18.04 3.01 -13.90
N ALA A 42 -17.13 3.11 -12.93
CA ALA A 42 -17.44 3.49 -11.55
C ALA A 42 -17.49 5.03 -11.33
N GLY A 43 -17.37 5.83 -12.40
CA GLY A 43 -17.38 7.30 -12.32
C GLY A 43 -16.09 7.92 -11.78
N LEU A 44 -14.99 7.15 -11.73
CA LEU A 44 -13.71 7.60 -11.19
C LEU A 44 -12.78 8.08 -12.29
N GLY A 45 -12.39 9.36 -12.22
CA GLY A 45 -11.31 9.90 -13.03
C GLY A 45 -9.98 9.21 -12.72
N HIS A 46 -9.19 8.92 -13.74
CA HIS A 46 -7.89 8.31 -13.59
C HIS A 46 -6.88 8.83 -14.60
N ARG A 47 -5.60 8.72 -14.25
CA ARG A 47 -4.47 9.07 -15.12
C ARG A 47 -3.31 8.14 -14.84
N VAL A 48 -2.61 7.71 -15.89
CA VAL A 48 -1.37 6.95 -15.76
C VAL A 48 -0.25 7.90 -15.38
N LEU A 49 0.52 7.55 -14.34
CA LEU A 49 1.65 8.34 -13.88
C LEU A 49 2.90 8.03 -14.72
N GLY A 50 3.61 9.07 -15.14
CA GLY A 50 4.97 8.95 -15.68
C GLY A 50 5.99 8.61 -14.59
N ARG A 51 7.26 8.47 -14.98
CA ARG A 51 8.36 8.12 -14.05
C ARG A 51 8.47 9.07 -12.86
N GLU A 52 8.58 10.36 -13.12
CA GLU A 52 8.78 11.37 -12.07
C GLU A 52 7.55 11.50 -11.17
N GLU A 53 6.36 11.39 -11.74
CA GLU A 53 5.11 11.43 -11.00
C GLU A 53 4.93 10.18 -10.13
N LEU A 54 5.35 9.02 -10.62
CA LEU A 54 5.39 7.79 -9.83
C LEU A 54 6.41 7.92 -8.70
N HIS A 55 7.61 8.46 -8.97
CA HIS A 55 8.61 8.73 -7.94
C HIS A 55 8.05 9.63 -6.84
N ALA A 56 7.44 10.77 -7.21
CA ALA A 56 6.78 11.66 -6.27
C ALA A 56 5.68 10.96 -5.47
N ALA A 57 4.85 10.14 -6.12
CA ALA A 57 3.81 9.36 -5.45
C ALA A 57 4.37 8.30 -4.48
N VAL A 58 5.52 7.70 -4.79
CA VAL A 58 6.21 6.75 -3.90
C VAL A 58 6.78 7.47 -2.69
N VAL A 59 7.48 8.58 -2.89
CA VAL A 59 8.05 9.38 -1.82
C VAL A 59 6.95 9.86 -0.86
N SER A 60 5.87 10.43 -1.40
CA SER A 60 4.74 10.90 -0.59
C SER A 60 3.96 9.76 0.08
N GLY A 61 3.68 8.66 -0.65
CA GLY A 61 2.95 7.51 -0.11
C GLY A 61 3.71 6.76 0.99
N ALA A 62 5.04 6.68 0.86
CA ALA A 62 5.91 6.13 1.90
C ALA A 62 6.18 7.14 3.04
N GLY A 63 5.76 8.41 2.89
CA GLY A 63 6.05 9.49 3.83
C GLY A 63 7.54 9.80 3.96
N LEU A 64 8.30 9.60 2.87
CA LEU A 64 9.74 9.90 2.76
C LEU A 64 10.01 11.35 2.37
N ASP A 65 8.99 12.09 1.94
CA ASP A 65 9.02 13.56 1.78
C ASP A 65 9.15 14.30 3.12
N LEU A 66 8.84 13.62 4.22
CA LEU A 66 8.83 14.20 5.56
C LEU A 66 10.23 14.37 6.16
N ALA A 67 11.24 13.64 5.66
CA ALA A 67 12.58 13.62 6.23
C ALA A 67 13.65 13.10 5.23
N PRO A 68 14.76 13.82 5.01
CA PRO A 68 15.85 13.36 4.13
C PRO A 68 16.75 12.30 4.79
N GLU A 69 16.66 12.11 6.10
CA GLU A 69 17.48 11.16 6.86
C GLU A 69 16.97 9.73 6.71
N SER A 70 17.89 8.77 6.58
CA SER A 70 17.55 7.35 6.58
C SER A 70 16.84 6.97 7.89
N PRO A 71 15.63 6.39 7.83
CA PRO A 71 14.89 6.08 9.03
C PRO A 71 15.49 4.89 9.79
N VAL A 72 15.37 4.92 11.11
CA VAL A 72 15.82 3.87 12.03
C VAL A 72 14.62 3.07 12.51
N GLU A 73 14.69 1.76 12.32
CA GLU A 73 13.68 0.83 12.81
C GLU A 73 13.89 0.49 14.29
N SER A 74 12.79 0.40 15.01
CA SER A 74 12.65 -0.13 16.36
C SER A 74 11.55 -1.18 16.36
N TRP A 75 11.46 -1.99 17.41
CA TRP A 75 10.43 -3.02 17.51
C TRP A 75 9.02 -2.48 17.23
N THR A 76 8.73 -1.25 17.64
CA THR A 76 7.38 -0.73 17.48
C THR A 76 7.28 0.35 16.43
N SER A 77 8.36 0.84 15.80
CA SER A 77 8.24 1.98 14.89
C SER A 77 9.39 2.13 13.91
N LEU A 78 9.17 2.92 12.86
CA LEU A 78 10.19 3.40 11.95
C LEU A 78 10.29 4.93 12.11
N ARG A 79 11.46 5.46 12.47
CA ARG A 79 11.64 6.88 12.84
C ARG A 79 12.69 7.58 11.98
N GLY A 80 12.46 8.81 11.54
CA GLY A 80 13.45 9.59 10.79
C GLY A 80 12.99 11.04 10.57
N GLY A 81 13.92 11.99 10.63
CA GLY A 81 13.71 13.43 10.47
C GLY A 81 12.50 14.00 11.21
N GLY A 82 12.32 13.62 12.49
CA GLY A 82 11.28 14.14 13.37
C GLY A 82 9.90 13.46 13.24
N TRP A 83 9.82 12.38 12.46
CA TRP A 83 8.60 11.63 12.23
C TRP A 83 8.72 10.18 12.69
N THR A 84 7.63 9.68 13.27
CA THR A 84 7.46 8.29 13.66
C THR A 84 6.34 7.66 12.83
N GLN A 85 6.68 6.61 12.09
CA GLN A 85 5.76 5.82 11.28
C GLN A 85 5.40 4.51 11.98
N ARG A 86 4.12 4.12 11.84
CA ARG A 86 3.54 2.92 12.44
C ARG A 86 2.71 2.21 11.38
N CYS A 87 2.88 0.90 11.29
CA CYS A 87 2.17 0.06 10.33
C CYS A 87 1.26 -0.90 11.08
N LEU A 88 0.03 -1.05 10.59
CA LEU A 88 -0.97 -1.95 11.15
C LEU A 88 -1.51 -2.87 10.06
N ALA A 89 -1.65 -4.15 10.37
CA ALA A 89 -2.43 -5.09 9.57
C ALA A 89 -3.90 -4.97 9.95
N LEU A 90 -4.75 -4.76 8.95
CA LEU A 90 -6.19 -4.65 9.08
C LEU A 90 -6.84 -6.03 8.84
N ARG A 91 -7.82 -6.37 9.68
CA ARG A 91 -8.63 -7.57 9.50
C ARG A 91 -10.00 -7.19 8.96
N VAL A 92 -10.20 -7.41 7.67
CA VAL A 92 -11.50 -7.20 7.01
C VAL A 92 -12.26 -8.52 6.95
N ARG A 93 -13.56 -8.49 7.23
CA ARG A 93 -14.43 -9.66 7.04
C ARG A 93 -14.60 -9.95 5.54
N PRO A 94 -14.95 -11.18 5.15
CA PRO A 94 -15.37 -11.46 3.77
C PRO A 94 -16.46 -10.48 3.34
N ASN A 95 -16.30 -9.84 2.17
CA ASN A 95 -17.19 -8.80 1.64
C ASN A 95 -17.31 -7.52 2.49
N GLY A 96 -16.45 -7.34 3.50
CA GLY A 96 -16.40 -6.12 4.30
C GLY A 96 -15.83 -4.95 3.50
N SER A 97 -16.33 -3.75 3.77
CA SER A 97 -15.83 -2.51 3.17
C SER A 97 -14.78 -1.86 4.07
N LEU A 98 -13.76 -1.24 3.46
CA LEU A 98 -12.82 -0.35 4.14
C LEU A 98 -13.32 1.09 4.23
N GLY A 99 -14.42 1.45 3.55
CA GLY A 99 -14.87 2.84 3.39
C GLY A 99 -15.03 3.58 4.73
N ALA A 100 -15.82 3.03 5.65
CA ALA A 100 -16.03 3.63 6.97
C ALA A 100 -14.74 3.80 7.78
N LEU A 101 -13.78 2.87 7.64
CA LEU A 101 -12.46 3.00 8.27
C LEU A 101 -11.67 4.13 7.63
N VAL A 102 -11.64 4.20 6.29
CA VAL A 102 -10.90 5.23 5.55
C VAL A 102 -11.42 6.61 5.94
N ASP A 103 -12.74 6.81 5.90
CA ASP A 103 -13.39 8.08 6.28
C ASP A 103 -13.00 8.48 7.72
N ALA A 104 -13.12 7.54 8.66
CA ALA A 104 -12.84 7.81 10.06
C ALA A 104 -11.35 8.05 10.35
N VAL A 105 -10.43 7.39 9.63
CA VAL A 105 -8.99 7.63 9.75
C VAL A 105 -8.61 8.98 9.15
N THR A 106 -9.21 9.36 8.01
CA THR A 106 -8.99 10.69 7.41
C THR A 106 -9.51 11.85 8.26
N ALA A 107 -10.48 11.58 9.15
CA ALA A 107 -10.96 12.55 10.13
C ALA A 107 -10.05 12.68 11.37
N THR A 108 -9.00 11.84 11.50
CA THR A 108 -8.02 11.99 12.58
C THR A 108 -6.97 13.04 12.24
N SER A 109 -6.31 13.58 13.26
CA SER A 109 -5.27 14.59 13.10
C SER A 109 -3.93 14.05 12.59
N ALA A 110 -3.80 12.79 12.13
CA ALA A 110 -2.46 12.39 11.68
C ALA A 110 -2.08 13.12 10.40
N PRO A 111 -0.85 13.66 10.35
CA PRO A 111 -0.36 14.37 9.19
C PRO A 111 -0.25 13.50 7.93
N SER A 112 -0.11 12.18 8.07
CA SER A 112 0.01 11.29 6.91
C SER A 112 -0.52 9.89 7.19
N HIS A 113 -1.35 9.38 6.29
CA HIS A 113 -1.92 8.04 6.34
C HIS A 113 -1.91 7.37 4.97
N THR A 114 -1.76 6.06 4.93
CA THR A 114 -1.86 5.30 3.68
C THR A 114 -2.52 3.96 3.96
N VAL A 115 -3.66 3.71 3.31
CA VAL A 115 -4.30 2.39 3.30
C VAL A 115 -3.93 1.68 2.01
N ALA A 116 -3.34 0.50 2.13
CA ALA A 116 -2.98 -0.35 1.00
C ALA A 116 -3.81 -1.63 1.02
N ALA A 117 -4.59 -1.83 -0.03
CA ALA A 117 -5.34 -3.06 -0.26
C ALA A 117 -4.83 -3.72 -1.55
N VAL A 118 -4.56 -5.02 -1.48
CA VAL A 118 -3.99 -5.79 -2.60
C VAL A 118 -4.95 -6.91 -2.97
N VAL A 119 -5.28 -6.95 -4.26
CA VAL A 119 -6.08 -8.01 -4.88
C VAL A 119 -5.17 -8.83 -5.79
N LEU A 120 -5.05 -10.11 -5.47
CA LEU A 120 -4.32 -11.09 -6.26
C LEU A 120 -5.21 -11.64 -7.39
N PRO A 121 -4.63 -12.32 -8.39
CA PRO A 121 -5.41 -13.07 -9.38
C PRO A 121 -6.45 -14.00 -8.72
N GLY A 122 -7.60 -14.14 -9.38
CA GLY A 122 -8.75 -14.88 -8.83
C GLY A 122 -9.54 -14.11 -7.75
N GLY A 123 -9.25 -12.82 -7.54
CA GLY A 123 -9.98 -11.97 -6.60
C GLY A 123 -9.57 -12.17 -5.13
N ARG A 124 -8.54 -12.97 -4.85
CA ARG A 124 -8.06 -13.20 -3.49
C ARG A 124 -7.47 -11.91 -2.92
N GLN A 125 -7.99 -11.46 -1.79
CA GLN A 125 -7.52 -10.27 -1.10
C GLN A 125 -6.47 -10.64 -0.05
N LEU A 126 -5.41 -9.84 0.05
CA LEU A 126 -4.48 -9.91 1.17
C LEU A 126 -4.96 -9.01 2.32
N PRO A 127 -4.56 -9.28 3.58
CA PRO A 127 -4.84 -8.39 4.69
C PRO A 127 -4.38 -6.96 4.36
N PRO A 128 -5.29 -5.97 4.34
CA PRO A 128 -4.91 -4.60 4.03
C PRO A 128 -3.96 -4.04 5.10
N LEU A 129 -3.12 -3.11 4.71
CA LEU A 129 -2.21 -2.42 5.62
C LEU A 129 -2.64 -0.97 5.78
N LEU A 130 -2.47 -0.45 6.99
CA LEU A 130 -2.60 0.96 7.30
C LEU A 130 -1.26 1.46 7.84
N ARG A 131 -0.62 2.37 7.11
CA ARG A 131 0.49 3.18 7.59
C ARG A 131 -0.07 4.47 8.15
N VAL A 132 0.40 4.86 9.32
CA VAL A 132 0.17 6.18 9.90
C VAL A 132 1.49 6.79 10.29
N ALA A 133 1.62 8.11 10.12
CA ALA A 133 2.80 8.85 10.58
C ALA A 133 2.38 10.09 11.35
N ALA A 134 3.11 10.37 12.41
CA ALA A 134 2.97 11.56 13.24
C ALA A 134 4.36 12.09 13.61
N MET A 135 4.39 13.35 14.06
CA MET A 135 5.59 13.89 14.68
C MET A 135 6.02 13.02 15.86
N ASP A 136 7.32 13.00 16.13
CA ASP A 136 7.87 12.28 17.27
C ASP A 136 7.16 12.68 18.58
N GLY A 137 6.98 11.69 19.46
CA GLY A 137 6.20 11.83 20.70
C GLY A 137 4.68 11.71 20.53
N HIS A 138 4.12 11.79 19.30
CA HIS A 138 2.66 11.76 19.08
C HIS A 138 2.16 10.44 18.47
N ALA A 139 3.04 9.62 17.91
CA ALA A 139 2.64 8.42 17.18
C ALA A 139 1.93 7.37 18.04
N GLU A 140 2.26 7.24 19.32
CA GLU A 140 1.59 6.29 20.22
C GLU A 140 0.13 6.67 20.45
N ALA A 141 -0.14 7.93 20.78
CA ALA A 141 -1.49 8.46 20.96
C ALA A 141 -2.31 8.29 19.67
N LEU A 142 -1.72 8.60 18.52
CA LEU A 142 -2.35 8.40 17.23
C LEU A 142 -2.71 6.93 16.99
N VAL A 143 -1.77 5.99 17.20
CA VAL A 143 -2.03 4.56 17.00
C VAL A 143 -3.17 4.08 17.90
N LYS A 144 -3.26 4.57 19.14
CA LYS A 144 -4.39 4.27 20.03
C LYS A 144 -5.72 4.71 19.41
N VAL A 145 -5.81 5.97 18.98
CA VAL A 145 -7.01 6.52 18.32
C VAL A 145 -7.37 5.71 17.07
N VAL A 146 -6.40 5.45 16.21
CA VAL A 146 -6.59 4.69 14.95
C VAL A 146 -7.08 3.28 15.23
N ARG A 147 -6.53 2.57 16.22
CA ARG A 147 -6.98 1.21 16.58
C ARG A 147 -8.39 1.20 17.15
N ASP A 148 -8.77 2.22 17.91
CA ASP A 148 -10.12 2.34 18.44
C ASP A 148 -11.13 2.66 17.33
N VAL A 149 -10.80 3.59 16.42
CA VAL A 149 -11.57 3.87 15.20
C VAL A 149 -11.73 2.61 14.36
N ALA A 150 -10.65 1.85 14.16
CA ALA A 150 -10.67 0.65 13.34
C ALA A 150 -11.56 -0.45 13.94
N ARG A 151 -11.53 -0.59 15.27
CA ARG A 151 -12.43 -1.50 16.00
C ARG A 151 -13.90 -1.09 15.84
N ARG A 152 -14.22 0.21 16.00
CA ARG A 152 -15.58 0.73 15.82
C ARG A 152 -16.09 0.58 14.38
N SER A 153 -15.17 0.65 13.41
CA SER A 153 -15.45 0.44 11.99
C SER A 153 -15.55 -1.04 11.59
N GLY A 154 -15.43 -1.97 12.55
CA GLY A 154 -15.51 -3.41 12.29
C GLY A 154 -14.27 -4.01 11.59
N VAL A 155 -13.17 -3.25 11.50
CA VAL A 155 -11.91 -3.65 10.85
C VAL A 155 -10.79 -3.57 11.88
N PRO A 156 -10.70 -4.49 12.86
CA PRO A 156 -9.70 -4.38 13.90
C PRO A 156 -8.28 -4.41 13.33
N ALA A 157 -7.42 -3.58 13.90
CA ALA A 157 -6.06 -3.36 13.45
C ALA A 157 -5.04 -3.90 14.47
N ARG A 158 -4.03 -4.63 13.98
CA ARG A 158 -2.91 -5.16 14.77
C ARG A 158 -1.60 -4.50 14.34
N PRO A 159 -0.75 -4.03 15.27
CA PRO A 159 0.58 -3.52 14.94
C PRO A 159 1.44 -4.56 14.20
N LEU A 160 2.24 -4.09 13.24
CA LEU A 160 3.30 -4.85 12.59
C LEU A 160 4.63 -4.67 13.32
N ASP A 161 4.63 -4.94 14.63
CA ASP A 161 5.84 -4.79 15.44
C ASP A 161 6.98 -5.65 14.86
N GLY A 162 8.16 -5.03 14.71
CA GLY A 162 9.37 -5.58 14.11
C GLY A 162 9.39 -5.58 12.58
N GLN A 163 8.35 -5.06 11.92
CA GLN A 163 8.20 -5.06 10.45
C GLN A 163 7.65 -3.74 9.93
N HIS A 164 8.04 -2.62 10.54
CA HIS A 164 7.62 -1.29 10.13
C HIS A 164 8.32 -0.83 8.84
N GLY A 165 9.61 -1.11 8.68
CA GLY A 165 10.33 -0.83 7.42
C GLY A 165 9.65 -1.50 6.21
N PRO A 166 9.53 -2.84 6.22
CA PRO A 166 8.79 -3.57 5.19
C PRO A 166 7.33 -3.13 5.07
N GLY A 167 6.67 -2.80 6.19
CA GLY A 167 5.28 -2.35 6.20
C GLY A 167 5.07 -1.02 5.48
N VAL A 168 5.94 -0.04 5.73
CA VAL A 168 5.92 1.26 5.04
C VAL A 168 6.13 1.05 3.55
N TYR A 169 7.13 0.26 3.16
CA TYR A 169 7.37 -0.06 1.76
C TYR A 169 6.17 -0.73 1.11
N ALA A 170 5.56 -1.73 1.77
CA ALA A 170 4.38 -2.44 1.26
C ALA A 170 3.14 -1.55 1.10
N THR A 171 3.08 -0.40 1.79
CA THR A 171 2.03 0.60 1.57
C THR A 171 2.29 1.55 0.40
N ALA A 172 3.51 1.58 -0.15
CA ALA A 172 3.85 2.42 -1.29
C ALA A 172 3.25 1.86 -2.61
N PRO A 173 2.94 2.72 -3.60
CA PRO A 173 2.40 2.29 -4.89
C PRO A 173 3.24 1.26 -5.65
N VAL A 174 4.54 1.20 -5.38
CA VAL A 174 5.50 0.23 -5.96
C VAL A 174 5.79 -0.97 -5.04
N GLY A 175 5.43 -0.90 -3.77
CA GLY A 175 5.74 -1.93 -2.78
C GLY A 175 4.84 -3.15 -2.87
N THR A 176 5.44 -4.34 -2.83
CA THR A 176 4.69 -5.61 -2.79
C THR A 176 4.05 -5.83 -1.45
N ALA A 177 2.98 -6.64 -1.40
CA ALA A 177 2.38 -7.00 -0.14
C ALA A 177 3.41 -7.70 0.76
N MET A 178 3.39 -7.40 2.06
CA MET A 178 4.25 -8.12 3.00
C MET A 178 3.89 -9.61 3.01
N GLY A 179 4.91 -10.46 3.00
CA GLY A 179 4.74 -11.92 3.02
C GLY A 179 4.52 -12.58 1.65
N THR A 180 4.59 -11.85 0.53
CA THR A 180 4.55 -12.45 -0.82
C THR A 180 5.92 -12.75 -1.41
N VAL A 181 7.00 -12.54 -0.64
CA VAL A 181 8.33 -13.07 -0.95
C VAL A 181 8.57 -14.26 -0.03
N THR A 182 7.90 -15.38 -0.33
CA THR A 182 8.50 -16.69 -0.02
C THR A 182 9.60 -16.90 -1.04
N VAL A 183 10.85 -16.74 -0.62
CA VAL A 183 11.97 -17.36 -1.33
C VAL A 183 11.76 -18.86 -1.14
N GLU A 184 11.22 -19.54 -2.16
CA GLU A 184 11.40 -20.99 -2.24
C GLU A 184 12.91 -21.23 -2.33
N GLY A 185 13.41 -22.10 -1.44
CA GLY A 185 14.82 -22.48 -1.36
C GLY A 185 15.30 -23.31 -2.53
#